data_AF-A0A916EDU0-F1
#
_entry.id   AF-A0A916EDU0-F1
#
_cell.length_a   1.000
_cell.length_b   1.000
_cell.length_c   1.000
_cell.angle_alpha   90.00
_cell.angle_beta   90.00
_cell.angle_gamma   90.00
#
_symmetry.space_group_name_H-M   'P 1'
#
loop_
_entity.id
_entity.type
_entity.pdbx_description
1 polymer ?
#
loop_
_entity_poly.entity_id
_entity_poly.type
_entity_poly.pdbx_seq_one_letter_code
_entity_poly.pdbx_strand_id
1 'polypeptide(L)'
;MSNNNGNNINSEAEEVEIVNIGREGISYGELKRLHSLSMQTSTNLSRILATTTTTMTTTTSSSTSSSSSSSSTTTPTIFSSKNVKISISNRNFLIPYSSFKESCRACNYYGHSFKNCPNIRPEFRGDGFCLNCWGRGHLSINCEEDSRVVPYNEDFLTPEEIINYLMYK
;
A
#
# COMPACT_ATOMS: atom_id res chain seq x y z
N MET A 1 27.54 61.68 14.94
CA MET A 1 28.41 60.88 14.04
C MET A 1 28.12 59.41 14.29
N SER A 2 27.88 58.70 13.18
CA SER A 2 27.89 57.23 13.00
C SER A 2 26.63 56.43 13.33
N ASN A 3 25.91 56.16 12.24
CA ASN A 3 24.99 55.04 11.99
C ASN A 3 25.69 53.67 12.14
N ASN A 4 24.96 52.61 12.51
CA ASN A 4 24.59 51.52 11.59
C ASN A 4 23.80 50.38 12.29
N ASN A 5 22.53 50.28 11.90
CA ASN A 5 21.84 49.12 11.32
C ASN A 5 22.15 47.69 11.79
N GLY A 6 21.12 47.01 12.26
CA GLY A 6 21.07 45.56 12.46
C GLY A 6 19.63 45.08 12.66
N ASN A 7 18.89 44.93 11.56
CA ASN A 7 17.60 44.24 11.53
C ASN A 7 17.81 42.76 11.89
N ASN A 8 17.03 42.20 12.80
CA ASN A 8 16.63 40.80 12.67
C ASN A 8 15.18 40.62 13.11
N ILE A 9 14.39 40.15 12.15
CA ILE A 9 12.96 39.90 12.21
C ILE A 9 12.81 38.52 12.83
N ASN A 10 12.32 38.44 14.07
CA ASN A 10 11.97 37.16 14.68
C ASN A 10 10.55 36.80 14.22
N SER A 11 10.46 36.13 13.06
CA SER A 11 9.25 35.48 12.57
C SER A 11 9.08 34.10 13.20
N GLU A 12 7.92 33.92 13.83
CA GLU A 12 7.09 32.72 13.92
C GLU A 12 7.73 31.34 13.73
N ALA A 13 7.68 30.55 14.81
CA ALA A 13 7.25 29.16 14.69
C ALA A 13 6.14 28.97 15.73
N GLU A 14 4.88 29.17 15.32
CA GLU A 14 3.77 28.55 16.03
C GLU A 14 4.05 27.05 16.05
N GLU A 15 4.37 26.54 17.23
CA GLU A 15 4.42 25.11 17.50
C GLU A 15 2.99 24.59 17.33
N VAL A 16 2.69 24.06 16.15
CA VAL A 16 1.43 23.37 15.90
C VAL A 16 1.44 22.11 16.76
N GLU A 17 0.88 22.24 17.95
CA GLU A 17 0.60 21.14 18.85
C GLU A 17 -0.38 20.21 18.13
N ILE A 18 0.12 19.11 17.57
CA ILE A 18 -0.73 18.08 16.98
C ILE A 18 -1.44 17.39 18.14
N VAL A 19 -2.58 17.95 18.54
CA VAL A 19 -3.48 17.35 19.53
C VAL A 19 -3.99 16.04 18.93
N ASN A 20 -3.44 14.91 19.38
CA ASN A 20 -4.00 13.58 19.12
C ASN A 20 -5.34 13.48 19.89
N ILE A 21 -6.39 14.06 19.34
CA ILE A 21 -7.76 13.90 19.83
C ILE A 21 -8.20 12.48 19.46
N GLY A 22 -8.24 11.57 20.44
CA GLY A 22 -8.93 10.28 20.42
C GLY A 22 -8.64 9.38 19.21
N ARG A 23 -7.60 8.54 19.27
CA ARG A 23 -7.35 7.52 18.24
C ARG A 23 -8.29 6.32 18.41
N GLU A 24 -9.53 6.45 17.98
CA GLU A 24 -10.19 5.32 17.33
C GLU A 24 -9.38 5.04 16.07
N GLY A 25 -8.46 4.07 16.11
CA GLY A 25 -7.64 3.82 14.93
C GLY A 25 -8.49 3.27 13.78
N ILE A 26 -7.92 3.32 12.58
CA ILE A 26 -8.63 2.96 11.35
C ILE A 26 -8.58 1.46 11.10
N SER A 27 -9.70 0.87 10.69
CA SER A 27 -9.71 -0.53 10.22
C SER A 27 -8.96 -0.66 8.89
N TYR A 28 -8.41 -1.85 8.61
CA TYR A 28 -7.78 -2.12 7.31
C TYR A 28 -8.74 -1.89 6.13
N GLY A 29 -10.02 -2.24 6.28
CA GLY A 29 -11.05 -1.99 5.27
C GLY A 29 -11.22 -0.49 4.98
N GLU A 30 -11.23 0.34 6.02
CA GLU A 30 -11.33 1.79 5.87
C GLU A 30 -10.06 2.39 5.27
N LEU A 31 -8.88 1.93 5.71
CA LEU A 31 -7.60 2.33 5.12
C LEU A 31 -7.56 2.04 3.61
N LYS A 32 -7.98 0.84 3.21
CA LYS A 32 -8.08 0.44 1.79
C LYS A 32 -9.05 1.33 1.01
N ARG A 33 -10.19 1.68 1.60
CA ARG A 33 -11.19 2.56 0.98
C ARG A 33 -10.63 3.96 0.76
N LEU A 34 -10.05 4.56 1.81
CA LEU A 34 -9.44 5.89 1.75
C LEU A 34 -8.31 5.96 0.73
N HIS A 35 -7.44 4.94 0.69
CA HIS A 35 -6.39 4.86 -0.32
C HIS A 35 -6.95 4.80 -1.75
N SER A 36 -8.00 3.99 -1.96
CA SER A 36 -8.64 3.85 -3.27
C SER A 36 -9.28 5.15 -3.73
N LEU A 37 -9.94 5.88 -2.83
CA LEU A 37 -10.48 7.21 -3.09
C LEU A 37 -9.37 8.20 -3.45
N SER A 38 -8.27 8.21 -2.71
CA SER A 38 -7.10 9.06 -2.98
C SER A 38 -6.50 8.80 -4.37
N MET A 39 -6.37 7.53 -4.77
CA MET A 39 -5.91 7.16 -6.12
C MET A 39 -6.86 7.65 -7.21
N GLN A 40 -8.18 7.54 -6.99
CA GLN A 40 -9.18 8.03 -7.95
C GLN A 40 -9.16 9.55 -8.07
N THR A 41 -9.07 10.27 -6.95
CA THR A 41 -8.94 11.72 -6.91
C THR A 41 -7.70 12.19 -7.64
N SER A 42 -6.56 11.55 -7.39
CA SER A 42 -5.30 11.84 -8.10
C SER A 42 -5.45 11.66 -9.61
N THR A 43 -6.12 10.59 -10.04
CA THR A 43 -6.38 10.32 -11.47
C THR A 43 -7.31 11.37 -12.09
N ASN A 44 -8.35 11.80 -11.35
CA ASN A 44 -9.28 12.85 -11.78
C ASN A 44 -8.55 14.19 -11.93
N LEU A 45 -7.74 14.57 -10.94
CA LEU A 45 -6.96 15.81 -10.95
C LEU A 45 -5.98 15.84 -12.13
N SER A 46 -5.27 14.75 -12.39
CA SER A 46 -4.38 14.64 -13.56
C SER A 46 -5.12 14.86 -14.89
N ARG A 47 -6.37 14.36 -15.01
CA ARG A 47 -7.20 14.60 -16.19
C ARG A 47 -7.62 16.07 -16.33
N ILE A 48 -7.99 16.73 -15.23
CA ILE A 48 -8.38 18.15 -15.24
C ILE A 48 -7.17 19.00 -15.68
N LEU A 49 -6.01 18.77 -15.07
CA LEU A 49 -4.76 19.47 -15.39
C LEU A 49 -4.36 19.28 -16.87
N ALA A 50 -4.46 18.04 -17.39
CA ALA A 50 -4.22 17.77 -18.81
C ALA A 50 -5.20 18.53 -19.72
N THR A 51 -6.46 18.67 -19.32
CA THR A 51 -7.49 19.38 -20.10
C THR A 51 -7.25 20.90 -20.10
N THR A 52 -6.84 21.49 -18.98
CA THR A 52 -6.49 22.93 -18.89
C THR A 52 -5.23 23.32 -19.66
N THR A 53 -4.37 22.37 -20.02
CA THR A 53 -3.09 22.64 -20.71
C THR A 53 -3.24 22.68 -22.25
N THR A 54 -4.46 22.55 -22.80
CA THR A 54 -4.68 22.51 -24.27
C THR A 54 -4.63 23.91 -24.94
N THR A 55 -4.40 24.99 -24.19
CA THR A 55 -4.14 26.32 -24.75
C THR A 55 -2.80 26.87 -24.27
N MET A 56 -1.69 26.25 -24.67
CA MET A 56 -0.45 26.94 -25.09
C MET A 56 0.62 25.91 -25.51
N THR A 57 1.29 26.24 -26.61
CA THR A 57 2.28 25.48 -27.37
C THR A 57 3.57 25.14 -26.61
N THR A 58 4.14 23.99 -26.97
CA THR A 58 5.57 23.62 -27.00
C THR A 58 6.48 24.16 -25.89
N THR A 59 6.89 23.32 -24.94
CA THR A 59 8.23 23.40 -24.34
C THR A 59 8.58 22.12 -23.55
N THR A 60 9.67 21.48 -23.99
CA THR A 60 10.69 20.75 -23.21
C THR A 60 10.26 20.00 -21.93
N SER A 61 10.14 18.68 -22.07
CA SER A 61 10.12 17.72 -20.97
C SER A 61 11.46 17.75 -20.22
N SER A 62 11.50 18.45 -19.09
CA SER A 62 12.62 18.41 -18.15
C SER A 62 12.32 17.35 -17.10
N SER A 63 13.07 16.25 -17.12
CA SER A 63 13.02 15.21 -16.10
C SER A 63 13.63 15.76 -14.81
N THR A 64 12.79 16.14 -13.85
CA THR A 64 13.23 16.46 -12.49
C THR A 64 13.45 15.16 -11.71
N SER A 65 14.70 14.72 -11.66
CA SER A 65 15.15 13.72 -10.69
C SER A 65 15.01 14.32 -9.29
N SER A 66 14.01 13.83 -8.55
CA SER A 66 13.80 14.20 -7.16
C SER A 66 14.87 13.49 -6.32
N SER A 67 15.93 14.21 -5.99
CA SER A 67 16.96 13.81 -5.04
C SER A 67 16.28 13.58 -3.69
N SER A 68 16.03 12.31 -3.36
CA SER A 68 15.49 11.93 -2.07
C SER A 68 16.60 12.08 -1.05
N SER A 69 16.54 13.13 -0.24
CA SER A 69 17.42 13.33 0.91
C SER A 69 17.34 12.09 1.81
N SER A 70 18.44 11.33 1.87
CA SER A 70 18.61 10.11 2.64
C SER A 70 18.58 10.42 4.14
N SER A 71 17.40 10.69 4.67
CA SER A 71 17.15 10.55 6.10
C SER A 71 17.15 9.07 6.39
N SER A 72 18.22 8.57 7.01
CA SER A 72 18.36 7.20 7.47
C SER A 72 17.42 6.94 8.65
N THR A 73 16.11 6.96 8.37
CA THR A 73 15.11 6.32 9.21
C THR A 73 15.11 4.84 8.82
N THR A 74 15.61 3.99 9.72
CA THR A 74 15.49 2.54 9.59
C THR A 74 14.01 2.18 9.68
N THR A 75 13.31 2.22 8.55
CA THR A 75 11.93 1.74 8.46
C THR A 75 11.93 0.26 8.81
N PRO A 76 11.07 -0.18 9.75
CA PRO A 76 11.01 -1.58 10.12
C PRO A 76 10.66 -2.39 8.87
N THR A 77 11.45 -3.41 8.57
CA THR A 77 11.09 -4.35 7.51
C THR A 77 10.00 -5.27 8.04
N ILE A 78 8.85 -5.28 7.37
CA ILE A 78 7.67 -6.05 7.77
C ILE A 78 7.52 -7.25 6.83
N PHE A 79 7.10 -8.37 7.39
CA PHE A 79 6.89 -9.63 6.67
C PHE A 79 5.45 -10.09 6.85
N SER A 80 4.86 -10.64 5.79
CA SER A 80 3.52 -11.23 5.83
C SER A 80 3.53 -12.72 6.12
N SER A 81 4.67 -13.38 5.94
CA SER A 81 4.96 -14.74 6.39
C SER A 81 6.47 -14.94 6.42
N LYS A 82 6.95 -16.09 6.90
CA LYS A 82 8.38 -16.42 6.94
C LYS A 82 9.05 -16.14 5.60
N ASN A 83 10.00 -15.20 5.60
CA ASN A 83 10.77 -14.73 4.44
C ASN A 83 9.96 -14.04 3.31
N VAL A 84 8.70 -13.66 3.53
CA VAL A 84 7.88 -12.93 2.55
C VAL A 84 7.76 -11.47 2.96
N LYS A 85 8.62 -10.62 2.38
CA LYS A 85 8.64 -9.18 2.68
C LYS A 85 7.37 -8.50 2.14
N ILE A 86 6.84 -7.57 2.91
CA ILE A 86 5.77 -6.67 2.47
C ILE A 86 6.42 -5.50 1.74
N SER A 87 6.30 -5.49 0.41
CA SER A 87 6.75 -4.39 -0.44
C SER A 87 6.13 -4.47 -1.83
N ILE A 88 6.08 -3.32 -2.51
CA ILE A 88 5.70 -3.22 -3.92
C ILE A 88 6.65 -4.07 -4.80
N SER A 89 7.95 -4.05 -4.52
CA SER A 89 8.97 -4.81 -5.27
C SER A 89 8.77 -6.33 -5.17
N ASN A 90 8.33 -6.82 -4.00
CA ASN A 90 8.04 -8.24 -3.80
C ASN A 90 6.62 -8.61 -4.27
N ARG A 91 5.89 -7.67 -4.89
CA ARG A 91 4.50 -7.85 -5.33
C ARG A 91 3.59 -8.38 -4.23
N ASN A 92 3.82 -7.92 -3.01
CA ASN A 92 3.11 -8.35 -1.82
C ASN A 92 2.94 -7.14 -0.90
N PHE A 93 1.83 -6.44 -1.06
CA PHE A 93 1.61 -5.14 -0.41
C PHE A 93 0.25 -5.06 0.26
N LEU A 94 0.11 -4.18 1.25
CA LEU A 94 -1.11 -4.09 2.06
C LEU A 94 -2.27 -3.43 1.31
N ILE A 95 -2.01 -2.48 0.43
CA ILE A 95 -3.07 -1.69 -0.21
C ILE A 95 -2.97 -1.77 -1.74
N PRO A 96 -4.07 -1.51 -2.47
CA PRO A 96 -4.04 -1.48 -3.93
C PRO A 96 -2.98 -0.52 -4.45
N TYR A 97 -2.28 -0.87 -5.52
CA TYR A 97 -1.32 0.03 -6.16
C TYR A 97 -1.18 -0.29 -7.65
N SER A 98 -0.90 0.74 -8.46
CA SER A 98 -0.70 0.59 -9.91
C SER A 98 -1.87 -0.18 -10.55
N SER A 99 -1.60 -1.21 -11.35
CA SER A 99 -2.58 -2.07 -12.00
C SER A 99 -3.23 -3.11 -11.06
N PHE A 100 -2.74 -3.27 -9.83
CA PHE A 100 -3.22 -4.28 -8.88
C PHE A 100 -4.32 -3.71 -7.99
N LYS A 101 -5.54 -3.64 -8.54
CA LYS A 101 -6.74 -3.15 -7.84
C LYS A 101 -7.45 -4.22 -6.99
N GLU A 102 -7.27 -5.48 -7.36
CA GLU A 102 -7.83 -6.64 -6.69
C GLU A 102 -6.79 -7.23 -5.73
N SER A 103 -7.22 -7.63 -4.55
CA SER A 103 -6.38 -8.38 -3.61
C SER A 103 -6.31 -9.85 -4.03
N CYS A 104 -5.24 -10.53 -3.62
CA CYS A 104 -5.13 -11.97 -3.74
C CYS A 104 -6.29 -12.64 -2.99
N ARG A 105 -7.05 -13.50 -3.68
CA ARG A 105 -8.20 -14.21 -3.10
C ARG A 105 -7.83 -15.22 -2.01
N ALA A 106 -6.55 -15.54 -1.85
CA ALA A 106 -6.06 -16.46 -0.83
C ALA A 106 -5.56 -15.74 0.43
N CYS A 107 -4.80 -14.64 0.28
CA CYS A 107 -4.10 -14.00 1.40
C CYS A 107 -4.44 -12.52 1.61
N ASN A 108 -5.28 -11.92 0.77
CA ASN A 108 -5.74 -10.53 0.83
C ASN A 108 -4.67 -9.44 0.62
N TYR A 109 -3.42 -9.80 0.33
CA TYR A 109 -2.37 -8.87 -0.11
C TYR A 109 -2.49 -8.53 -1.60
N TYR A 110 -1.93 -7.39 -1.98
CA TYR A 110 -1.91 -6.84 -3.34
C TYR A 110 -0.60 -7.12 -4.07
N GLY A 111 -0.65 -7.08 -5.40
CA GLY A 111 0.51 -7.25 -6.27
C GLY A 111 0.60 -8.60 -6.97
N HIS A 112 -0.18 -9.59 -6.54
CA HIS A 112 -0.16 -10.94 -7.08
C HIS A 112 -1.56 -11.56 -7.14
N SER A 113 -1.71 -12.59 -7.98
CA SER A 113 -2.88 -13.47 -8.01
C SER A 113 -2.68 -14.68 -7.11
N PHE A 114 -3.75 -15.40 -6.80
CA PHE A 114 -3.70 -16.66 -6.05
C PHE A 114 -2.64 -17.64 -6.61
N LYS A 115 -2.59 -17.80 -7.94
CA LYS A 115 -1.66 -18.71 -8.63
C LYS A 115 -0.19 -18.45 -8.29
N ASN A 116 0.14 -17.17 -8.05
CA ASN A 116 1.49 -16.69 -7.78
C ASN A 116 1.63 -16.18 -6.34
N CYS A 117 0.76 -16.62 -5.43
CA CYS A 117 0.74 -16.09 -4.09
C CYS A 117 2.01 -16.49 -3.32
N PRO A 118 2.81 -15.53 -2.83
CA PRO A 118 4.04 -15.84 -2.09
C PRO A 118 3.75 -16.32 -0.67
N ASN A 119 2.55 -16.06 -0.13
CA ASN A 119 2.16 -16.40 1.25
C ASN A 119 1.56 -17.80 1.42
N ILE A 120 1.33 -18.54 0.32
CA ILE A 120 0.86 -19.93 0.39
C ILE A 120 2.01 -20.88 0.11
N ARG A 121 1.90 -22.10 0.61
CA ARG A 121 2.86 -23.17 0.40
C ARG A 121 3.07 -23.44 -1.10
N PRO A 122 4.32 -23.61 -1.57
CA PRO A 122 4.63 -23.83 -2.99
C PRO A 122 3.83 -24.97 -3.64
N GLU A 123 3.56 -26.03 -2.89
CA GLU A 123 2.79 -27.21 -3.34
C GLU A 123 1.36 -26.89 -3.79
N PHE A 124 0.79 -25.76 -3.33
CA PHE A 124 -0.57 -25.29 -3.62
C PHE A 124 -0.60 -24.06 -4.55
N ARG A 125 0.56 -23.67 -5.10
CA ARG A 125 0.67 -22.59 -6.09
C ARG A 125 0.39 -23.13 -7.49
N GLY A 126 -0.05 -22.23 -8.37
CA GLY A 126 -0.33 -22.54 -9.77
C GLY A 126 -1.82 -22.78 -10.06
N ASP A 127 -2.05 -23.49 -11.15
CA ASP A 127 -3.38 -23.71 -11.71
C ASP A 127 -4.04 -24.99 -11.21
N GLY A 128 -5.38 -25.00 -11.25
CA GLY A 128 -6.18 -26.21 -11.03
C GLY A 128 -6.47 -26.56 -9.58
N PHE A 129 -6.14 -25.67 -8.63
CA PHE A 129 -6.54 -25.80 -7.22
C PHE A 129 -7.85 -25.05 -6.94
N CYS A 130 -8.73 -25.70 -6.20
CA CYS A 130 -9.94 -25.11 -5.67
C CYS A 130 -9.63 -24.18 -4.48
N LEU A 131 -10.11 -22.93 -4.50
CA LEU A 131 -9.92 -21.99 -3.39
C LEU A 131 -10.78 -22.29 -2.15
N ASN A 132 -11.69 -23.26 -2.23
CA ASN A 132 -12.53 -23.67 -1.11
C ASN A 132 -11.89 -24.82 -0.33
N CYS A 133 -11.63 -25.95 -0.99
CA CYS A 133 -11.11 -27.16 -0.34
C CYS A 133 -9.63 -27.44 -0.62
N TRP A 134 -8.96 -26.65 -1.48
CA TRP A 134 -7.56 -26.81 -1.87
C TRP A 134 -7.24 -28.13 -2.60
N GLY A 135 -8.28 -28.87 -3.01
CA GLY A 135 -8.18 -30.02 -3.90
C GLY A 135 -7.95 -29.61 -5.37
N ARG A 136 -7.64 -30.59 -6.22
CA ARG A 136 -7.41 -30.39 -7.65
C ARG A 136 -8.60 -30.86 -8.49
N GLY A 137 -8.66 -30.40 -9.74
CA GLY A 137 -9.58 -30.93 -10.76
C GLY A 137 -10.96 -30.29 -10.82
N HIS A 138 -11.22 -29.27 -9.99
CA HIS A 138 -12.46 -28.49 -10.01
C HIS A 138 -12.22 -27.04 -9.57
N LEU A 139 -13.18 -26.17 -9.88
CA LEU A 139 -13.23 -24.78 -9.42
C LEU A 139 -14.07 -24.66 -8.15
N SER A 140 -13.86 -23.61 -7.35
CA SER A 140 -14.62 -23.37 -6.11
C SER A 140 -16.13 -23.33 -6.30
N ILE A 141 -16.62 -22.90 -7.46
CA ILE A 141 -18.05 -22.85 -7.77
C ILE A 141 -18.67 -24.25 -7.97
N ASN A 142 -17.85 -25.25 -8.29
CA ASN A 142 -18.25 -26.65 -8.46
C ASN A 142 -17.73 -27.52 -7.30
N CYS A 143 -17.40 -26.90 -6.16
CA CYS A 143 -16.83 -27.62 -5.02
C CYS A 143 -17.96 -28.18 -4.14
N GLU A 144 -17.97 -29.50 -3.98
CA GLU A 144 -18.91 -30.22 -3.11
C GLU A 144 -18.30 -30.53 -1.72
N GLU A 145 -17.01 -30.20 -1.54
CA GLU A 145 -16.26 -30.43 -0.32
C GLU A 145 -16.41 -29.28 0.67
N ASP A 146 -16.28 -29.57 1.96
CA ASP A 146 -16.23 -28.55 3.00
C ASP A 146 -15.03 -27.60 2.83
N SER A 147 -15.23 -26.36 3.29
CA SER A 147 -14.19 -25.34 3.27
C SER A 147 -13.00 -25.76 4.13
N ARG A 148 -11.79 -25.62 3.60
CA ARG A 148 -10.55 -25.93 4.31
C ARG A 148 -9.71 -24.69 4.51
N VAL A 149 -8.94 -24.71 5.59
CA VAL A 149 -7.99 -23.64 5.92
C VAL A 149 -7.01 -23.45 4.77
N VAL A 150 -6.74 -22.20 4.42
CA VAL A 150 -5.76 -21.84 3.40
C VAL A 150 -4.38 -22.36 3.82
N PRO A 151 -3.64 -23.04 2.92
CA PRO A 151 -2.32 -23.60 3.21
C PRO A 151 -1.26 -22.49 3.18
N TYR A 152 -1.32 -21.58 4.15
CA TYR A 152 -0.36 -20.50 4.31
C TYR A 152 1.04 -21.03 4.66
N ASN A 153 2.06 -20.21 4.40
CA ASN A 153 3.39 -20.40 4.96
C ASN A 153 3.38 -20.24 6.49
N GLU A 154 4.46 -20.67 7.13
CA GLU A 154 4.72 -20.42 8.55
C GLU A 154 4.67 -18.92 8.88
N ASP A 155 4.16 -18.60 10.07
CA ASP A 155 4.05 -17.25 10.62
C ASP A 155 3.29 -16.27 9.72
N PHE A 156 2.30 -16.75 8.99
CA PHE A 156 1.47 -15.90 8.16
C PHE A 156 0.65 -14.92 9.02
N LEU A 157 0.71 -13.64 8.63
CA LEU A 157 -0.06 -12.55 9.19
C LEU A 157 -0.96 -11.97 8.11
N THR A 158 -2.24 -11.86 8.42
CA THR A 158 -3.23 -11.17 7.61
C THR A 158 -2.93 -9.68 7.50
N PRO A 159 -3.38 -8.98 6.44
CA PRO A 159 -3.24 -7.53 6.36
C PRO A 159 -3.80 -6.80 7.58
N GLU A 160 -4.91 -7.30 8.14
CA GLU A 160 -5.55 -6.78 9.35
C GLU A 160 -4.60 -6.85 10.56
N GLU A 161 -3.97 -8.00 10.80
CA GLU A 161 -2.99 -8.17 11.89
C GLU A 161 -1.79 -7.24 11.72
N ILE A 162 -1.29 -7.10 10.50
CA ILE A 162 -0.18 -6.18 10.21
C ILE A 162 -0.57 -4.73 10.49
N ILE A 163 -1.74 -4.27 10.02
CA ILE A 163 -2.19 -2.90 10.27
C ILE A 163 -2.39 -2.67 11.76
N ASN A 164 -2.96 -3.63 12.48
CA ASN A 164 -3.14 -3.50 13.92
C ASN A 164 -1.80 -3.38 14.64
N TYR A 165 -0.81 -4.21 14.26
CA TYR A 165 0.55 -4.12 14.78
C TYR A 165 1.25 -2.79 14.48
N LEU A 166 0.95 -2.16 13.34
CA LEU A 166 1.55 -0.88 12.96
C LEU A 166 0.88 0.34 13.61
N MET A 167 -0.44 0.27 13.84
CA MET A 167 -1.23 1.41 14.30
C MET A 167 -1.38 1.48 15.82
N TYR A 168 -1.43 0.33 16.50
CA TYR A 168 -1.77 0.24 17.92
C TYR A 168 -0.66 -0.39 18.76
N LYS A 169 0.58 -0.31 18.28
CA LYS A 169 1.75 -0.80 18.98
C LYS A 169 2.00 -0.06 20.30
#